data_AF-A0A954UFG1-F1
#
_entry.id   AF-A0A954UFG1-F1
#
_cell.length_a   1.000
_cell.length_b   1.000
_cell.length_c   1.000
_cell.angle_alpha   90.00
_cell.angle_beta   90.00
_cell.angle_gamma   90.00
#
_symmetry.space_group_name_H-M   'P 1'
#
loop_
_entity.id
_entity.type
_entity.pdbx_description
1 polymer ?
#
loop_
_entity_poly.entity_id
_entity_poly.type
_entity_poly.pdbx_seq_one_letter_code
_entity_poly.pdbx_strand_id
1 'polypeptide(L)'
;WFCIPHQADDEYVREFARAVKTHLAPERRAYIEYSNEVWNSQFKQHHYAGKHGLDLGLGARQWEAAWHYYSQRSVEIFKIFESEFGGTERLVRVLASQAASAHVADQICGWNHAWEHADVLAIAPYIPLNIPLEGKDLDAAKVAAWSVEELLDYVEGHSLPDAKAWMQANKRIANRFKLKLVSYEAGQHFVGYAGAENNEPLTRLLHSANAHPRMKPIYRQYYQAWQEVGGDLLCHFSSVSVWNKWGSWGLLQYADEDAAASPKFSATLEWAKQLGQNVNVPGVEVEETATEAATSGSKAPVSETTTSDS
;
A
#
# COMPACT_ATOMS: atom_id res chain seq x y z
N TRP A 1 -7.57 -1.48 6.77
CA TRP A 1 -6.22 -1.80 7.25
C TRP A 1 -6.00 -1.01 8.51
N PHE A 2 -5.62 -1.68 9.60
CA PHE A 2 -5.44 -1.07 10.91
C PHE A 2 -4.00 -1.32 11.35
N CYS A 3 -3.25 -0.24 11.46
CA CYS A 3 -1.90 -0.24 11.97
C CYS A 3 -1.95 0.07 13.46
N ILE A 4 -1.63 -0.92 14.29
CA ILE A 4 -1.67 -0.80 15.74
C ILE A 4 -0.45 0.00 16.23
N PRO A 5 -0.60 1.02 17.10
CA PRO A 5 0.54 1.77 17.62
C PRO A 5 1.59 0.88 18.30
N HIS A 6 2.88 1.14 18.07
CA HIS A 6 3.96 0.29 18.58
C HIS A 6 4.01 0.17 20.12
N GLN A 7 3.50 1.18 20.85
CA GLN A 7 3.43 1.21 22.32
C GLN A 7 2.09 0.74 22.89
N ALA A 8 1.16 0.28 22.04
CA ALA A 8 -0.14 -0.19 22.50
C ALA A 8 0.01 -1.42 23.41
N ASP A 9 -0.55 -1.32 24.61
CA ASP A 9 -0.71 -2.46 25.51
C ASP A 9 -1.87 -3.35 25.08
N ASP A 10 -2.01 -4.50 25.75
CA ASP A 10 -3.03 -5.49 25.40
C ASP A 10 -4.46 -4.99 25.62
N GLU A 11 -4.67 -4.09 26.59
CA GLU A 11 -6.00 -3.54 26.86
C GLU A 11 -6.43 -2.58 25.75
N TYR A 12 -5.53 -1.70 25.30
CA TYR A 12 -5.78 -0.87 24.12
C TYR A 12 -6.12 -1.73 22.90
N VAL A 13 -5.33 -2.78 22.64
CA VAL A 13 -5.53 -3.66 21.48
C VAL A 13 -6.90 -4.36 21.57
N ARG A 14 -7.29 -4.79 22.77
CA ARG A 14 -8.57 -5.45 23.03
C ARG A 14 -9.75 -4.52 22.79
N GLU A 15 -9.74 -3.33 23.37
CA GLU A 15 -10.80 -2.34 23.19
C GLU A 15 -10.88 -1.86 21.73
N PHE A 16 -9.73 -1.70 21.07
CA PHE A 16 -9.69 -1.38 19.66
C PHE A 16 -10.29 -2.52 18.80
N ALA A 17 -9.96 -3.78 19.09
CA ALA A 17 -10.55 -4.93 18.39
C ALA A 17 -12.08 -5.00 18.57
N ARG A 18 -12.60 -4.73 19.77
CA ARG A 18 -14.05 -4.63 20.05
C ARG A 18 -14.70 -3.53 19.25
N ALA A 19 -14.09 -2.35 19.21
CA ALA A 19 -14.58 -1.22 18.40
C ALA A 19 -14.61 -1.59 16.91
N VAL A 20 -13.54 -2.18 16.37
CA VAL A 20 -13.51 -2.62 14.98
C VAL A 20 -14.59 -3.67 14.71
N LYS A 21 -14.76 -4.69 15.57
CA LYS A 21 -15.80 -5.72 15.40
C LYS A 21 -17.21 -5.12 15.33
N THR A 22 -17.46 -4.11 16.19
CA THR A 22 -18.77 -3.46 16.35
C THR A 22 -19.11 -2.57 15.17
N HIS A 23 -18.13 -1.82 14.66
CA HIS A 23 -18.38 -0.76 13.67
C HIS A 23 -18.01 -1.15 12.23
N LEU A 24 -17.14 -2.14 12.03
CA LEU A 24 -16.78 -2.60 10.69
C LEU A 24 -17.94 -3.42 10.11
N ALA A 25 -18.40 -3.02 8.92
CA ALA A 25 -19.45 -3.71 8.19
C ALA A 25 -19.16 -5.23 8.07
N PRO A 26 -20.17 -6.10 8.31
CA PRO A 26 -19.98 -7.53 8.55
C PRO A 26 -19.31 -8.29 7.39
N GLU A 27 -19.51 -7.82 6.15
CA GLU A 27 -18.93 -8.38 4.93
C GLU A 27 -17.45 -8.03 4.74
N ARG A 28 -16.92 -7.06 5.50
CA ARG A 28 -15.53 -6.62 5.40
C ARG A 28 -14.63 -7.40 6.36
N ARG A 29 -13.38 -7.57 5.93
CA ARG A 29 -12.29 -8.14 6.73
C ARG A 29 -11.35 -7.05 7.23
N ALA A 30 -10.87 -7.19 8.46
CA ALA A 30 -9.92 -6.28 9.09
C ALA A 30 -8.49 -6.76 8.85
N TYR A 31 -7.70 -5.98 8.11
CA TYR A 31 -6.25 -6.18 8.00
C TYR A 31 -5.58 -5.62 9.25
N ILE A 32 -4.86 -6.44 10.01
CA ILE A 32 -4.25 -6.09 11.29
C ILE A 32 -2.73 -6.17 11.15
N GLU A 33 -2.04 -5.06 11.43
CA GLU A 33 -0.58 -4.94 11.39
C GLU A 33 -0.07 -4.31 12.68
N TYR A 34 1.00 -4.85 13.26
CA TYR A 34 1.67 -4.25 14.41
C TYR A 34 2.65 -3.15 14.00
N SER A 35 2.19 -1.90 13.91
CA SER A 35 2.99 -0.71 13.61
C SER A 35 3.67 -0.70 12.23
N ASN A 36 3.74 0.47 11.60
CA ASN A 36 4.31 0.63 10.27
C ASN A 36 5.84 0.51 10.30
N GLU A 37 6.41 -0.20 9.33
CA GLU A 37 7.85 -0.20 9.06
C GLU A 37 8.77 -0.40 10.29
N VAL A 38 8.41 -1.32 11.19
CA VAL A 38 9.29 -1.65 12.34
C VAL A 38 10.65 -2.18 11.88
N TRP A 39 10.76 -2.68 10.65
CA TRP A 39 12.03 -3.05 10.02
C TRP A 39 12.96 -1.85 9.73
N ASN A 40 12.44 -0.62 9.67
CA ASN A 40 13.17 0.56 9.21
C ASN A 40 13.80 1.34 10.38
N SER A 41 15.13 1.33 10.45
CA SER A 41 15.89 1.98 11.52
C SER A 41 15.82 3.50 11.53
N GLN A 42 15.17 4.14 10.55
CA GLN A 42 14.91 5.58 10.58
C GLN A 42 13.79 5.95 11.55
N PHE A 43 12.95 4.98 11.95
CA PHE A 43 11.78 5.26 12.76
C PHE A 43 11.91 4.83 14.22
N LYS A 44 11.22 5.56 15.10
CA LYS A 44 11.25 5.33 16.56
C LYS A 44 10.74 3.95 16.95
N GLN A 45 9.74 3.42 16.24
CA GLN A 45 9.18 2.09 16.50
C GLN A 45 10.21 0.96 16.29
N HIS A 46 11.15 1.11 15.36
CA HIS A 46 12.25 0.16 15.21
C HIS A 46 13.13 0.12 16.46
N HIS A 47 13.50 1.29 16.98
CA HIS A 47 14.33 1.36 18.18
C HIS A 47 13.60 0.85 19.43
N TYR A 48 12.31 1.13 19.54
CA TYR A 48 11.44 0.56 20.58
C TYR A 48 11.46 -0.97 20.51
N ALA A 49 11.11 -1.54 19.36
CA ALA A 49 11.11 -2.99 19.15
C ALA A 49 12.49 -3.61 19.41
N GLY A 50 13.56 -2.97 18.95
CA GLY A 50 14.93 -3.42 19.16
C GLY A 50 15.32 -3.44 20.63
N LYS A 51 14.93 -2.42 21.42
CA LYS A 51 15.15 -2.41 22.87
C LYS A 51 14.42 -3.57 23.55
N HIS A 52 13.12 -3.74 23.29
CA HIS A 52 12.34 -4.82 23.89
C HIS A 52 12.84 -6.20 23.47
N GLY A 53 13.21 -6.36 22.20
CA GLY A 53 13.79 -7.61 21.72
C GLY A 53 15.13 -7.94 22.38
N LEU A 54 15.98 -6.94 22.65
CA LEU A 54 17.23 -7.15 23.39
C LEU A 54 16.96 -7.53 24.85
N ASP A 55 16.03 -6.83 25.52
CA ASP A 55 15.65 -7.11 26.90
C ASP A 55 15.06 -8.53 27.05
N LEU A 56 14.43 -9.06 26.00
CA LEU A 56 13.88 -10.43 25.91
C LEU A 56 14.87 -11.47 25.33
N GLY A 57 16.09 -11.07 24.95
CA GLY A 57 17.09 -11.98 24.39
C GLY A 57 16.77 -12.51 22.98
N LEU A 58 16.00 -11.76 22.20
CA LEU A 58 15.55 -12.17 20.86
C LEU A 58 16.58 -11.96 19.75
N GLY A 59 17.73 -11.36 20.04
CA GLY A 59 18.79 -11.14 19.06
C GLY A 59 20.02 -10.50 19.68
N ALA A 60 21.17 -10.60 19.03
CA ALA A 60 22.41 -9.99 19.51
C ALA A 60 22.54 -8.53 19.05
N ARG A 61 21.90 -8.18 17.94
CA ARG A 61 21.93 -6.84 17.33
C ARG A 61 20.58 -6.18 17.44
N GLN A 62 20.55 -4.85 17.59
CA GLN A 62 19.31 -4.09 17.76
C GLN A 62 18.31 -4.34 16.62
N TRP A 63 18.78 -4.37 15.37
CA TRP A 63 17.90 -4.57 14.21
C TRP A 63 17.31 -5.98 14.15
N GLU A 64 18.10 -7.00 14.51
CA GLU A 64 17.68 -8.40 14.55
C GLU A 64 16.63 -8.59 15.64
N ALA A 65 16.94 -8.08 16.84
CA ALA A 65 16.03 -8.06 17.97
C ALA A 65 14.72 -7.34 17.65
N ALA A 66 14.76 -6.24 16.88
CA ALA A 66 13.57 -5.51 16.46
C ALA A 66 12.66 -6.34 15.55
N TRP A 67 13.23 -7.05 14.57
CA TRP A 67 12.47 -7.90 13.66
C TRP A 67 11.83 -9.08 14.39
N HIS A 68 12.57 -9.73 15.30
CA HIS A 68 12.06 -10.85 16.08
C HIS A 68 10.99 -10.43 17.10
N TYR A 69 11.18 -9.26 17.75
CA TYR A 69 10.15 -8.67 18.61
C TYR A 69 8.89 -8.32 17.81
N TYR A 70 9.03 -7.72 16.63
CA TYR A 70 7.91 -7.44 15.73
C TYR A 70 7.10 -8.70 15.42
N SER A 71 7.77 -9.82 15.09
CA SER A 71 7.10 -11.10 14.83
C SER A 71 6.32 -11.58 16.04
N GLN A 72 6.92 -11.58 17.23
CA GLN A 72 6.25 -12.01 18.46
C GLN A 72 5.04 -11.13 18.78
N ARG A 73 5.24 -9.81 18.78
CA ARG A 73 4.19 -8.85 19.14
C ARG A 73 3.04 -8.84 18.13
N SER A 74 3.33 -9.07 16.85
CA SER A 74 2.30 -9.25 15.82
C SER A 74 1.39 -10.44 16.15
N VAL A 75 1.98 -11.60 16.48
CA VAL A 75 1.20 -12.82 16.82
C VAL A 75 0.39 -12.64 18.10
N GLU A 76 0.91 -11.96 19.11
CA GLU A 76 0.16 -11.61 20.32
C GLU A 76 -1.07 -10.77 19.99
N ILE A 77 -0.90 -9.73 19.17
CA ILE A 77 -1.99 -8.87 18.71
C ILE A 77 -3.01 -9.66 17.90
N PHE A 78 -2.58 -10.55 17.00
CA PHE A 78 -3.49 -11.40 16.24
C PHE A 78 -4.36 -12.25 17.16
N LYS A 79 -3.78 -12.86 18.20
CA LYS A 79 -4.52 -13.66 19.18
C LYS A 79 -5.57 -12.84 19.95
N ILE A 80 -5.26 -11.59 20.28
CA ILE A 80 -6.23 -10.68 20.92
C ILE A 80 -7.40 -10.42 19.97
N PHE A 81 -7.12 -10.07 18.72
CA PHE A 81 -8.16 -9.86 17.70
C PHE A 81 -8.99 -11.12 17.46
N GLU A 82 -8.37 -12.28 17.33
CA GLU A 82 -9.04 -13.58 17.16
C GLU A 82 -10.01 -13.86 18.32
N SER A 83 -9.58 -13.63 19.56
CA SER A 83 -10.40 -13.80 20.75
C SER A 83 -11.62 -12.87 20.73
N GLU A 84 -11.42 -11.59 20.45
CA GLU A 84 -12.51 -10.60 20.45
C GLU A 84 -13.47 -10.83 19.26
N PHE A 85 -12.97 -11.25 18.10
CA PHE A 85 -13.80 -11.57 16.94
C PHE A 85 -14.52 -12.92 17.06
N GLY A 86 -13.98 -13.87 17.83
CA GLY A 86 -14.47 -15.23 17.97
C GLY A 86 -14.02 -16.17 16.84
N GLY A 87 -12.93 -15.83 16.14
CA GLY A 87 -12.44 -16.54 14.97
C GLY A 87 -11.61 -15.64 14.03
N THR A 88 -11.14 -16.20 12.92
CA THR A 88 -10.29 -15.52 11.92
C THR A 88 -11.04 -15.14 10.66
N GLU A 89 -12.31 -15.51 10.49
CA GLU A 89 -13.06 -15.37 9.23
C GLU A 89 -13.14 -13.92 8.74
N ARG A 90 -13.14 -12.97 9.69
CA ARG A 90 -13.18 -11.53 9.44
C ARG A 90 -11.83 -10.82 9.60
N LEU A 91 -10.73 -11.56 9.69
CA LEU A 91 -9.40 -11.02 9.91
C LEU A 91 -8.48 -11.30 8.72
N VAL A 92 -7.50 -10.42 8.54
CA VAL A 92 -6.32 -10.66 7.71
C VAL A 92 -5.11 -10.24 8.54
N ARG A 93 -4.31 -11.20 8.97
CA ARG A 93 -3.17 -11.02 9.88
C ARG A 93 -1.92 -10.74 9.06
N VAL A 94 -1.33 -9.56 9.25
CA VAL A 94 -0.31 -8.99 8.37
C VAL A 94 1.06 -8.99 9.03
N LEU A 95 2.03 -9.66 8.41
CA LEU A 95 3.46 -9.47 8.71
C LEU A 95 4.07 -8.57 7.64
N ALA A 96 4.55 -7.38 8.02
CA ALA A 96 5.13 -6.40 7.11
C ALA A 96 6.66 -6.49 7.06
N SER A 97 7.25 -6.24 5.90
CA SER A 97 8.69 -6.33 5.65
C SER A 97 9.16 -5.30 4.61
N GLN A 98 10.48 -5.10 4.55
CA GLN A 98 11.15 -4.30 3.55
C GLN A 98 11.13 -4.98 2.17
N ALA A 99 10.67 -4.28 1.13
CA ALA A 99 10.69 -4.83 -0.23
C ALA A 99 12.13 -5.08 -0.75
N ALA A 100 13.02 -4.12 -0.54
CA ALA A 100 14.41 -4.18 -1.02
C ALA A 100 15.27 -5.29 -0.39
N SER A 101 14.78 -5.96 0.66
CA SER A 101 15.49 -7.06 1.31
C SER A 101 14.54 -8.19 1.72
N ALA A 102 14.43 -9.21 0.86
CA ALA A 102 13.65 -10.42 1.18
C ALA A 102 14.20 -11.21 2.38
N HIS A 103 15.44 -10.94 2.81
CA HIS A 103 15.98 -11.49 4.06
C HIS A 103 15.20 -11.02 5.28
N VAL A 104 14.76 -9.75 5.30
CA VAL A 104 13.94 -9.22 6.40
C VAL A 104 12.62 -9.99 6.48
N ALA A 105 11.99 -10.26 5.33
CA ALA A 105 10.75 -11.03 5.28
C ALA A 105 10.95 -12.45 5.80
N ASP A 106 12.09 -13.06 5.49
CA ASP A 106 12.43 -14.40 5.98
C ASP A 106 12.58 -14.43 7.50
N GLN A 107 13.34 -13.48 8.07
CA GLN A 107 13.51 -13.39 9.52
C GLN A 107 12.17 -13.14 10.22
N ILE A 108 11.36 -12.20 9.71
CA ILE A 108 10.08 -11.85 10.32
C ILE A 108 9.10 -13.04 10.25
N CYS A 109 8.89 -13.62 9.08
CA CYS A 109 7.93 -14.72 8.92
C CYS A 109 8.38 -15.99 9.64
N GLY A 110 9.67 -16.31 9.57
CA GLY A 110 10.23 -17.54 10.14
C GLY A 110 10.37 -17.51 11.67
N TRP A 111 10.57 -16.33 12.27
CA TRP A 111 10.80 -16.22 13.70
C TRP A 111 9.64 -16.78 14.51
N ASN A 112 9.95 -17.76 15.37
CA ASN A 112 8.99 -18.47 16.22
C ASN A 112 7.72 -18.92 15.45
N HIS A 113 7.90 -19.35 14.20
CA HIS A 113 6.80 -19.81 13.35
C HIS A 113 5.67 -18.77 13.17
N ALA A 114 5.98 -17.46 13.18
CA ALA A 114 4.97 -16.41 13.06
C ALA A 114 4.08 -16.55 11.81
N TRP A 115 4.63 -17.12 10.72
CA TRP A 115 3.88 -17.44 9.52
C TRP A 115 2.68 -18.37 9.72
N GLU A 116 2.67 -19.24 10.74
CA GLU A 116 1.53 -20.12 11.06
C GLU A 116 0.32 -19.33 11.61
N HIS A 117 0.55 -18.09 12.02
CA HIS A 117 -0.45 -17.18 12.58
C HIS A 117 -0.72 -15.97 11.68
N ALA A 118 -0.22 -15.96 10.44
CA ALA A 118 -0.38 -14.87 9.50
C ALA A 118 -1.10 -15.33 8.23
N ASP A 119 -1.71 -14.38 7.52
CA ASP A 119 -2.40 -14.64 6.26
C ASP A 119 -1.64 -14.03 5.08
N VAL A 120 -0.93 -12.92 5.32
CA VAL A 120 -0.23 -12.16 4.29
C VAL A 120 1.15 -11.68 4.74
N LEU A 121 2.11 -11.75 3.83
CA LEU A 121 3.35 -10.97 3.87
C LEU A 121 3.10 -9.66 3.12
N ALA A 122 3.30 -8.54 3.80
CA ALA A 122 3.16 -7.21 3.22
C ALA A 122 4.53 -6.56 2.96
N ILE A 123 4.69 -5.91 1.81
CA ILE A 123 5.89 -5.15 1.46
C ILE A 123 5.52 -3.73 0.99
N ALA A 124 6.51 -2.84 0.90
CA ALA A 124 6.37 -1.54 0.24
C ALA A 124 7.23 -1.49 -1.04
N PRO A 125 6.77 -2.03 -2.18
CA PRO A 125 7.63 -2.24 -3.35
C PRO A 125 7.73 -1.00 -4.23
N TYR A 126 8.06 0.16 -3.67
CA TYR A 126 8.23 1.38 -4.44
C TYR A 126 9.20 1.23 -5.62
N ILE A 127 8.96 2.00 -6.69
CA ILE A 127 9.95 2.23 -7.76
C ILE A 127 11.05 3.15 -7.19
N PRO A 128 12.28 2.65 -6.93
CA PRO A 128 13.28 3.36 -6.16
C PRO A 128 14.07 4.36 -7.00
N LEU A 129 14.18 5.60 -6.55
CA LEU A 129 15.20 6.54 -7.02
C LEU A 129 15.67 7.39 -5.83
N ASN A 130 16.64 6.84 -5.10
CA ASN A 130 17.22 7.46 -3.92
C ASN A 130 18.52 8.17 -4.30
N ILE A 131 18.51 9.51 -4.29
CA ILE A 131 19.63 10.33 -4.73
C ILE A 131 20.32 10.93 -3.50
N PRO A 132 21.53 10.48 -3.13
CA PRO A 132 22.27 11.06 -2.01
C PRO A 132 22.84 12.42 -2.38
N LEU A 133 23.26 13.21 -1.39
CA LEU A 133 24.00 14.45 -1.64
C LEU A 133 25.30 14.16 -2.39
N GLU A 134 26.04 13.18 -1.90
CA GLU A 134 27.29 12.68 -2.49
C GLU A 134 27.21 11.15 -2.58
N GLY A 135 27.55 10.61 -3.74
CA GLY A 135 27.54 9.17 -3.98
C GLY A 135 28.39 8.81 -5.18
N LYS A 136 28.72 7.52 -5.30
CA LYS A 136 29.62 7.02 -6.36
C LYS A 136 28.91 6.95 -7.72
N ASP A 137 27.69 6.41 -7.74
CA ASP A 137 26.95 6.14 -8.97
C ASP A 137 25.93 7.24 -9.27
N LEU A 138 25.21 7.67 -8.22
CA LEU A 138 24.30 8.82 -8.21
C LEU A 138 24.76 9.82 -7.15
N ASP A 139 24.69 11.10 -7.49
CA ASP A 139 24.83 12.21 -6.56
C ASP A 139 23.90 13.35 -6.99
N ALA A 140 23.61 14.27 -6.06
CA ALA A 140 22.64 15.33 -6.30
C ALA A 140 23.06 16.30 -7.41
N ALA A 141 24.35 16.62 -7.54
CA ALA A 141 24.83 17.59 -8.52
C ALA A 141 24.76 17.02 -9.94
N LYS A 142 25.16 15.75 -10.12
CA LYS A 142 25.08 15.01 -11.36
C LYS A 142 23.64 14.85 -11.82
N VAL A 143 22.75 14.38 -10.94
CA VAL A 143 21.35 14.12 -11.32
C VAL A 143 20.60 15.43 -11.54
N ALA A 144 20.89 16.49 -10.77
CA ALA A 144 20.30 17.81 -11.01
C ALA A 144 20.60 18.40 -12.40
N ALA A 145 21.67 17.94 -13.06
CA ALA A 145 22.05 18.36 -14.40
C ALA A 145 21.39 17.53 -15.53
N TRP A 146 20.67 16.45 -15.19
CA TRP A 146 19.95 15.63 -16.17
C TRP A 146 18.73 16.35 -16.73
N SER A 147 18.38 16.00 -17.96
CA SER A 147 17.05 16.22 -18.51
C SER A 147 16.01 15.29 -17.86
N VAL A 148 14.73 15.60 -18.03
CA VAL A 148 13.63 14.76 -17.54
C VAL A 148 13.69 13.38 -18.22
N GLU A 149 14.07 13.35 -19.49
CA GLU A 149 14.21 12.18 -20.33
C GLU A 149 15.33 11.26 -19.84
N GLU A 150 16.50 11.81 -19.51
CA GLU A 150 17.61 11.04 -18.94
C GLU A 150 17.24 10.43 -17.58
N LEU A 151 16.51 11.17 -16.73
CA LEU A 151 16.01 10.62 -15.47
C LEU A 151 15.02 9.47 -15.71
N LEU A 152 14.09 9.63 -16.65
CA LEU A 152 13.11 8.60 -16.95
C LEU A 152 13.72 7.38 -17.63
N ASP A 153 14.75 7.57 -18.46
CA ASP A 153 15.57 6.49 -19.01
C ASP A 153 16.24 5.70 -17.87
N TYR A 154 16.78 6.38 -16.86
CA TYR A 154 17.32 5.73 -15.66
C TYR A 154 16.23 4.94 -14.91
N VAL A 155 15.05 5.53 -14.73
CA VAL A 155 13.93 4.87 -14.05
C VAL A 155 13.51 3.60 -14.78
N GLU A 156 13.37 3.63 -16.10
CA GLU A 156 12.97 2.47 -16.91
C GLU A 156 14.07 1.41 -16.99
N GLY A 157 15.33 1.84 -17.07
CA GLY A 157 16.49 0.96 -17.19
C GLY A 157 16.99 0.34 -15.88
N HIS A 158 16.71 0.96 -14.73
CA HIS A 158 17.26 0.55 -13.43
C HIS A 158 16.19 0.45 -12.34
N SER A 159 15.52 1.55 -12.02
CA SER A 159 14.58 1.62 -10.89
C SER A 159 13.42 0.63 -11.01
N LEU A 160 12.72 0.65 -12.15
CA LEU A 160 11.58 -0.24 -12.37
C LEU A 160 12.01 -1.73 -12.36
N PRO A 161 13.11 -2.14 -13.03
CA PRO A 161 13.69 -3.47 -12.86
C PRO A 161 13.99 -3.86 -11.41
N ASP A 162 14.54 -2.97 -10.59
CA ASP A 162 14.82 -3.24 -9.17
C ASP A 162 13.53 -3.55 -8.39
N ALA A 163 12.49 -2.72 -8.56
CA ALA A 163 11.19 -2.96 -7.92
C ALA A 163 10.60 -4.32 -8.32
N LYS A 164 10.68 -4.68 -9.61
CA LYS A 164 10.23 -6.00 -10.11
C LYS A 164 11.02 -7.15 -9.48
N ALA A 165 12.35 -7.01 -9.35
CA ALA A 165 13.19 -8.02 -8.71
C ALA A 165 12.86 -8.19 -7.22
N TRP A 166 12.59 -7.10 -6.52
CA TRP A 166 12.17 -7.10 -5.11
C TRP A 166 10.82 -7.78 -4.90
N MET A 167 9.84 -7.50 -5.76
CA MET A 167 8.54 -8.18 -5.76
C MET A 167 8.71 -9.69 -5.91
N GLN A 168 9.51 -10.13 -6.90
CA GLN A 168 9.79 -11.55 -7.14
C GLN A 168 10.49 -12.21 -5.96
N ALA A 169 11.47 -11.54 -5.35
CA ALA A 169 12.18 -12.06 -4.20
C ALA A 169 11.26 -12.28 -2.99
N ASN A 170 10.42 -11.30 -2.66
CA ASN A 170 9.48 -11.42 -1.55
C ASN A 170 8.34 -12.41 -1.86
N LYS A 171 7.91 -12.54 -3.12
CA LYS A 171 6.94 -13.58 -3.51
C LYS A 171 7.47 -14.98 -3.24
N ARG A 172 8.77 -15.24 -3.47
CA ARG A 172 9.39 -16.54 -3.12
C ARG A 172 9.29 -16.83 -1.62
N ILE A 173 9.51 -15.82 -0.77
CA ILE A 173 9.35 -15.94 0.69
C ILE A 173 7.88 -16.21 1.06
N ALA A 174 6.95 -15.41 0.52
CA ALA A 174 5.52 -15.58 0.76
C ALA A 174 5.06 -17.00 0.39
N ASN A 175 5.42 -17.48 -0.80
CA ASN A 175 5.07 -18.83 -1.27
C ASN A 175 5.67 -19.94 -0.38
N ARG A 176 6.92 -19.79 0.07
CA ARG A 176 7.57 -20.76 0.96
C ARG A 176 6.79 -20.92 2.28
N PHE A 177 6.30 -19.81 2.82
CA PHE A 177 5.50 -19.78 4.04
C PHE A 177 3.98 -19.89 3.80
N LYS A 178 3.55 -20.13 2.54
CA LYS A 178 2.13 -20.21 2.13
C LYS A 178 1.30 -18.96 2.47
N LEU A 179 1.96 -17.80 2.56
CA LEU A 179 1.32 -16.51 2.73
C LEU A 179 1.00 -15.90 1.36
N LYS A 180 -0.04 -15.06 1.30
CA LYS A 180 -0.19 -14.18 0.12
C LYS A 180 0.80 -13.02 0.21
N LEU A 181 1.18 -12.49 -0.95
CA LEU A 181 1.98 -11.26 -1.00
C LEU A 181 1.02 -10.08 -1.21
N VAL A 182 1.05 -9.11 -0.31
CA VAL A 182 0.31 -7.84 -0.42
C VAL A 182 1.27 -6.66 -0.34
N SER A 183 0.79 -5.47 -0.69
CA SER A 183 1.55 -4.23 -0.56
C SER A 183 0.84 -3.29 0.40
N TYR A 184 1.53 -2.88 1.48
CA TYR A 184 1.01 -1.87 2.41
C TYR A 184 1.22 -0.44 1.91
N GLU A 185 2.22 -0.24 1.03
CA GLU A 185 2.50 1.02 0.34
C GLU A 185 3.10 0.76 -1.04
N ALA A 186 2.79 1.60 -2.01
CA ALA A 186 3.31 1.47 -3.38
C ALA A 186 3.32 2.81 -4.10
N GLY A 187 4.01 2.82 -5.24
CA GLY A 187 4.16 3.97 -6.13
C GLY A 187 5.62 4.23 -6.44
N GLN A 188 5.94 5.46 -6.78
CA GLN A 188 7.31 5.92 -6.98
C GLN A 188 7.93 6.42 -5.65
N HIS A 189 9.25 6.26 -5.50
CA HIS A 189 10.06 6.82 -4.41
C HIS A 189 11.25 7.57 -4.99
N PHE A 190 10.97 8.70 -5.66
CA PHE A 190 11.95 9.59 -6.27
C PHE A 190 12.24 10.71 -5.29
N VAL A 191 13.37 10.60 -4.58
CA VAL A 191 13.72 11.49 -3.48
C VAL A 191 15.20 11.83 -3.50
N GLY A 192 15.52 13.07 -3.14
CA GLY A 192 16.82 13.41 -2.59
C GLY A 192 16.86 13.04 -1.11
N TYR A 193 17.98 12.54 -0.61
CA TYR A 193 18.19 12.29 0.82
C TYR A 193 19.59 12.71 1.29
N ALA A 194 19.78 12.72 2.61
CA ALA A 194 21.04 13.09 3.26
C ALA A 194 21.57 14.48 2.84
N GLY A 195 20.67 15.45 2.65
CA GLY A 195 20.97 16.82 2.24
C GLY A 195 20.61 17.12 0.79
N ALA A 196 20.51 16.11 -0.08
CA ALA A 196 20.12 16.28 -1.48
C ALA A 196 18.71 16.83 -1.66
N GLU A 197 17.81 16.60 -0.70
CA GLU A 197 16.47 17.22 -0.70
C GLU A 197 16.54 18.75 -0.68
N ASN A 198 17.66 19.35 -0.25
CA ASN A 198 17.83 20.81 -0.26
C ASN A 198 18.38 21.34 -1.59
N ASN A 199 18.60 20.47 -2.58
CA ASN A 199 18.98 20.86 -3.94
C ASN A 199 17.71 21.19 -4.74
N GLU A 200 17.43 22.48 -4.93
CA GLU A 200 16.22 22.91 -5.63
C GLU A 200 16.17 22.50 -7.11
N PRO A 201 17.26 22.60 -7.91
CA PRO A 201 17.26 22.05 -9.27
C PRO A 201 16.88 20.57 -9.30
N LEU A 202 17.42 19.76 -8.39
CA LEU A 202 17.05 18.35 -8.27
C LEU A 202 15.55 18.20 -7.97
N THR A 203 15.04 18.91 -6.96
CA THR A 203 13.61 18.84 -6.60
C THR A 203 12.71 19.17 -7.78
N ARG A 204 13.05 20.22 -8.55
CA ARG A 204 12.32 20.59 -9.77
C ARG A 204 12.36 19.48 -10.81
N LEU A 205 13.52 18.87 -11.04
CA LEU A 205 13.66 17.75 -11.97
C LEU A 205 12.79 16.56 -11.55
N LEU A 206 12.79 16.20 -10.26
CA LEU A 206 11.96 15.10 -9.72
C LEU A 206 10.45 15.38 -9.89
N HIS A 207 10.03 16.62 -9.69
CA HIS A 207 8.65 17.06 -9.91
C HIS A 207 8.27 16.99 -11.39
N SER A 208 9.13 17.50 -12.28
CA SER A 208 8.92 17.43 -13.73
C SER A 208 8.84 15.99 -14.23
N ALA A 209 9.69 15.10 -13.73
CA ALA A 209 9.61 13.67 -14.04
C ALA A 209 8.28 13.06 -13.60
N ASN A 210 7.81 13.37 -12.38
CA ASN A 210 6.53 12.87 -11.86
C ASN A 210 5.30 13.33 -12.67
N ALA A 211 5.36 14.53 -13.26
CA ALA A 211 4.31 15.08 -14.12
C ALA A 211 4.43 14.63 -15.59
N HIS A 212 5.57 14.05 -15.99
CA HIS A 212 5.84 13.74 -17.40
C HIS A 212 4.94 12.61 -17.93
N PRO A 213 4.41 12.68 -19.17
CA PRO A 213 3.53 11.65 -19.74
C PRO A 213 4.09 10.22 -19.71
N ARG A 214 5.42 10.04 -19.80
CA ARG A 214 6.10 8.72 -19.68
C ARG A 214 5.88 8.04 -18.32
N MET A 215 5.47 8.76 -17.28
CA MET A 215 5.13 8.12 -16.00
C MET A 215 3.91 7.19 -16.10
N LYS A 216 2.99 7.44 -17.03
CA LYS A 216 1.80 6.60 -17.23
C LYS A 216 2.19 5.17 -17.66
N PRO A 217 2.95 4.95 -18.75
CA PRO A 217 3.40 3.61 -19.11
C PRO A 217 4.33 2.97 -18.06
N ILE A 218 5.17 3.74 -17.34
CA ILE A 218 5.99 3.21 -16.23
C ILE A 218 5.11 2.60 -15.14
N TYR A 219 4.08 3.33 -14.69
CA TYR A 219 3.11 2.84 -13.70
C TYR A 219 2.31 1.63 -14.21
N ARG A 220 1.90 1.62 -15.49
CA ARG A 220 1.23 0.45 -16.08
C ARG A 220 2.13 -0.80 -16.03
N GLN A 221 3.40 -0.68 -16.41
CA GLN A 221 4.35 -1.79 -16.31
C GLN A 221 4.60 -2.25 -14.87
N TYR A 222 4.62 -1.32 -13.93
CA TYR A 222 4.76 -1.60 -12.50
C TYR A 222 3.57 -2.42 -11.98
N TYR A 223 2.33 -1.99 -12.27
CA TYR A 223 1.13 -2.71 -11.89
C TYR A 223 0.98 -4.06 -12.58
N GLN A 224 1.36 -4.14 -13.85
CA GLN A 224 1.42 -5.42 -14.57
C GLN A 224 2.39 -6.39 -13.89
N ALA A 225 3.59 -5.93 -13.49
CA ALA A 225 4.53 -6.78 -12.78
C ALA A 225 4.01 -7.27 -11.42
N TRP A 226 3.23 -6.44 -10.71
CA TRP A 226 2.55 -6.86 -9.49
C TRP A 226 1.52 -7.97 -9.74
N GLN A 227 0.76 -7.89 -10.84
CA GLN A 227 -0.16 -8.96 -11.22
C GLN A 227 0.59 -10.23 -11.64
N GLU A 228 1.62 -10.10 -12.47
CA GLU A 228 2.42 -11.23 -12.99
C GLU A 228 3.13 -12.01 -11.89
N VAL A 229 3.61 -11.33 -10.85
CA VAL A 229 4.21 -12.00 -9.70
C VAL A 229 3.16 -12.69 -8.81
N GLY A 230 1.86 -12.50 -9.07
CA GLY A 230 0.77 -13.01 -8.26
C GLY A 230 0.63 -12.29 -6.93
N GLY A 231 0.86 -10.98 -6.92
CA GLY A 231 0.48 -10.11 -5.80
C GLY A 231 -1.04 -10.02 -5.66
N ASP A 232 -1.53 -9.94 -4.42
CA ASP A 232 -2.95 -9.76 -4.10
C ASP A 232 -3.24 -8.25 -3.94
N LEU A 233 -3.69 -7.79 -2.77
CA LEU A 233 -3.92 -6.37 -2.49
C LEU A 233 -2.67 -5.51 -2.69
N LEU A 234 -2.82 -4.38 -3.40
CA LEU A 234 -1.82 -3.30 -3.46
C LEU A 234 -2.43 -2.00 -2.95
N CYS A 235 -1.92 -1.51 -1.82
CA CYS A 235 -2.22 -0.19 -1.30
C CYS A 235 -1.27 0.84 -1.92
N HIS A 236 -1.77 1.74 -2.77
CA HIS A 236 -0.99 2.88 -3.23
C HIS A 236 -0.85 3.89 -2.07
N PHE A 237 0.35 4.43 -1.85
CA PHE A 237 0.66 5.17 -0.62
C PHE A 237 -0.18 6.43 -0.44
N SER A 238 -0.29 7.28 -1.47
CA SER A 238 -1.04 8.54 -1.38
C SER A 238 -1.86 8.79 -2.62
N SER A 239 -3.14 9.13 -2.44
CA SER A 239 -4.04 9.54 -3.53
C SER A 239 -3.88 11.03 -3.84
N VAL A 240 -4.03 11.91 -2.83
CA VAL A 240 -3.95 13.36 -2.98
C VAL A 240 -3.00 13.93 -1.91
N SER A 241 -1.87 14.49 -2.34
CA SER A 241 -0.94 15.18 -1.45
C SER A 241 0.01 16.08 -2.23
N VAL A 242 0.19 17.32 -1.77
CA VAL A 242 1.09 18.30 -2.38
C VAL A 242 2.53 17.81 -2.39
N TRP A 243 3.20 17.96 -3.53
CA TRP A 243 4.61 17.60 -3.66
C TRP A 243 5.50 18.64 -3.01
N ASN A 244 6.58 18.20 -2.39
CA ASN A 244 7.59 19.09 -1.82
C ASN A 244 8.97 18.44 -1.92
N LYS A 245 9.98 19.04 -1.27
CA LYS A 245 11.35 18.53 -1.31
C LYS A 245 11.54 17.13 -0.71
N TRP A 246 10.62 16.69 0.16
CA TRP A 246 10.62 15.37 0.79
C TRP A 246 9.90 14.30 -0.04
N GLY A 247 9.33 14.65 -1.19
CA GLY A 247 8.77 13.69 -2.13
C GLY A 247 7.52 14.16 -2.88
N SER A 248 7.18 13.39 -3.90
CA SER A 248 6.04 13.61 -4.82
C SER A 248 5.03 12.45 -4.75
N TRP A 249 4.63 12.08 -3.53
CA TRP A 249 3.90 10.85 -3.22
C TRP A 249 2.52 10.75 -3.87
N GLY A 250 1.77 11.84 -3.84
CA GLY A 250 0.38 11.89 -4.31
C GLY A 250 0.26 11.55 -5.79
N LEU A 251 -0.76 10.75 -6.12
CA LEU A 251 -1.21 10.60 -7.51
C LEU A 251 -1.69 11.94 -8.06
N LEU A 252 -2.33 12.75 -7.23
CA LEU A 252 -2.66 14.16 -7.42
C LEU A 252 -2.00 15.01 -6.32
N GLN A 253 -1.85 16.32 -6.55
CA GLN A 253 -1.43 17.27 -5.51
C GLN A 253 -2.63 17.92 -4.82
N TYR A 254 -3.70 18.23 -5.57
CA TYR A 254 -4.94 18.81 -5.05
C TYR A 254 -6.17 18.03 -5.52
N ALA A 255 -7.26 18.12 -4.77
CA ALA A 255 -8.49 17.37 -5.06
C ALA A 255 -9.26 17.91 -6.27
N ASP A 256 -9.01 19.16 -6.65
CA ASP A 256 -9.62 19.90 -7.76
C ASP A 256 -8.71 19.99 -8.99
N GLU A 257 -7.55 19.31 -8.99
CA GLU A 257 -6.73 19.18 -10.18
C GLU A 257 -7.46 18.40 -11.29
N ASP A 258 -7.19 18.75 -12.54
CA ASP A 258 -7.62 17.94 -13.67
C ASP A 258 -6.95 16.56 -13.58
N ALA A 259 -7.73 15.57 -13.19
CA ALA A 259 -7.29 14.21 -13.01
C ALA A 259 -6.77 13.57 -14.32
N ALA A 260 -7.21 14.06 -15.49
CA ALA A 260 -6.71 13.61 -16.79
C ALA A 260 -5.29 14.10 -17.07
N ALA A 261 -4.86 15.20 -16.44
CA ALA A 261 -3.51 15.73 -16.55
C ALA A 261 -2.49 14.95 -15.70
N SER A 262 -2.92 14.12 -14.75
CA SER A 262 -2.01 13.30 -13.94
C SER A 262 -1.75 11.92 -14.58
N PRO A 263 -0.52 11.63 -15.05
CA PRO A 263 -0.17 10.34 -15.64
C PRO A 263 -0.25 9.20 -14.62
N LYS A 264 0.16 9.45 -13.37
CA LYS A 264 0.14 8.45 -12.28
C LYS A 264 -1.29 8.11 -11.86
N PHE A 265 -2.13 9.13 -11.68
CA PHE A 265 -3.53 8.94 -11.29
C PHE A 265 -4.31 8.17 -12.37
N SER A 266 -4.15 8.60 -13.62
CA SER A 266 -4.76 7.92 -14.77
C SER A 266 -4.38 6.44 -14.85
N ALA A 267 -3.07 6.11 -14.80
CA ALA A 267 -2.62 4.71 -14.82
C ALA A 267 -3.21 3.88 -13.68
N THR A 268 -3.32 4.48 -12.49
CA THR A 268 -3.80 3.79 -11.29
C THR A 268 -5.29 3.52 -11.36
N LEU A 269 -6.11 4.48 -11.78
CA LEU A 269 -7.55 4.28 -11.90
C LEU A 269 -7.93 3.38 -13.09
N GLU A 270 -7.21 3.46 -14.21
CA GLU A 270 -7.36 2.51 -15.31
C GLU A 270 -7.13 1.07 -14.83
N TRP A 271 -6.05 0.85 -14.06
CA TRP A 271 -5.74 -0.46 -13.50
C TRP A 271 -6.80 -0.92 -12.48
N ALA A 272 -7.22 -0.03 -11.57
CA ALA A 272 -8.29 -0.34 -10.61
C ALA A 272 -9.60 -0.69 -11.31
N LYS A 273 -9.96 0.01 -12.40
CA LYS A 273 -11.13 -0.29 -13.22
C LYS A 273 -11.01 -1.65 -13.91
N GLN A 274 -9.84 -2.00 -14.43
CA GLN A 274 -9.56 -3.33 -15.01
C GLN A 274 -9.72 -4.45 -13.97
N LEU A 275 -9.41 -4.18 -12.71
CA LEU A 275 -9.66 -5.09 -11.58
C LEU A 275 -11.12 -5.12 -11.11
N GLY A 276 -12.03 -4.40 -11.78
CA GLY A 276 -13.45 -4.36 -11.46
C GLY A 276 -13.84 -3.41 -10.32
N GLN A 277 -12.93 -2.53 -9.88
CA GLN A 277 -13.28 -1.52 -8.88
C GLN A 277 -14.23 -0.46 -9.48
N ASN A 278 -15.17 0.01 -8.66
CA ASN A 278 -16.08 1.07 -9.03
C ASN A 278 -15.38 2.45 -8.92
N VAL A 279 -14.55 2.77 -9.91
CA VAL A 279 -13.81 4.03 -10.01
C VAL A 279 -14.13 4.76 -11.31
N ASN A 280 -14.04 6.09 -11.26
CA ASN A 280 -14.20 6.97 -12.43
C ASN A 280 -12.83 7.22 -13.06
N VAL A 281 -12.62 6.74 -14.28
CA VAL A 281 -11.36 6.94 -15.02
C VAL A 281 -11.42 8.30 -15.73
N PRO A 282 -10.47 9.23 -15.50
CA PRO A 282 -10.47 10.53 -16.16
C PRO A 282 -10.38 10.40 -17.68
N GLY A 283 -11.13 11.23 -18.41
CA GLY A 283 -11.11 11.28 -19.88
C GLY A 283 -11.83 10.12 -20.59
N VAL A 284 -12.50 9.23 -19.86
CA VAL A 284 -13.41 8.23 -20.43
C VAL A 284 -14.83 8.64 -20.06
N GLU A 285 -15.61 9.13 -21.02
CA GLU A 285 -17.05 9.36 -20.81
C GLU A 285 -17.73 8.03 -20.47
N VAL A 286 -18.50 8.02 -19.39
CA VAL A 286 -19.34 6.88 -19.05
C VAL A 286 -20.57 6.98 -19.94
N GLU A 287 -20.71 6.08 -20.92
CA GLU A 287 -22.02 5.87 -21.56
C GLU A 287 -22.98 5.39 -20.46
N GLU A 288 -23.84 6.28 -19.99
CA GLU A 288 -24.99 5.89 -19.18
C GLU A 288 -25.87 4.98 -20.04
N THR A 289 -25.77 3.68 -19.83
CA THR A 289 -26.80 2.76 -20.32
C THR A 289 -28.08 3.04 -19.54
N ALA A 290 -28.95 3.86 -20.12
CA ALA A 290 -30.30 4.05 -19.66
C ALA A 290 -31.07 2.73 -19.76
N THR A 291 -31.11 1.96 -18.67
CA THR A 291 -32.16 0.95 -18.47
C THR A 291 -33.44 1.67 -18.09
N GLU A 292 -34.19 2.12 -19.08
CA GLU A 292 -35.62 2.42 -18.91
C GLU A 292 -36.38 1.10 -18.68
N ALA A 293 -36.79 0.89 -17.44
CA ALA A 293 -37.78 -0.14 -17.11
C ALA A 293 -39.13 0.28 -17.68
N ALA A 294 -39.55 -0.35 -18.77
CA ALA A 294 -40.90 -0.26 -19.30
C ALA A 294 -41.89 -0.89 -18.31
N THR A 295 -42.45 -0.10 -17.40
CA THR A 295 -43.68 -0.47 -16.69
C THR A 295 -44.86 -0.31 -17.64
N SER A 296 -45.29 -1.42 -18.23
CA SER A 296 -46.56 -1.52 -18.95
C SER A 296 -47.73 -1.29 -17.98
N GLY A 297 -48.41 -0.15 -18.11
CA GLY A 297 -49.68 0.11 -17.45
C GLY A 297 -50.80 -0.70 -18.09
N SER A 298 -51.17 -1.83 -17.46
CA SER A 298 -52.43 -2.51 -17.74
C SER A 298 -53.53 -1.90 -16.87
N LYS A 299 -54.33 -1.00 -17.46
CA LYS A 299 -55.63 -0.58 -16.89
C LYS A 299 -56.65 -1.70 -17.11
N ALA A 300 -57.14 -2.31 -16.04
CA ALA A 300 -58.41 -3.03 -16.04
C ALA A 300 -59.48 -2.14 -15.37
N PRO A 301 -60.70 -2.05 -15.92
CA PRO A 301 -61.76 -1.20 -15.38
C PRO A 301 -62.46 -1.91 -14.20
N VAL A 302 -62.65 -1.20 -13.09
CA VAL A 302 -63.55 -1.61 -12.01
C VAL A 302 -64.92 -1.02 -12.30
N SER A 303 -65.91 -1.89 -12.43
CA SER A 303 -67.32 -1.59 -12.63
C SER A 303 -67.96 -1.03 -11.36
N GLU A 304 -68.63 0.12 -11.49
CA GLU A 304 -69.56 0.67 -10.51
C GLU A 304 -70.80 -0.24 -10.40
N THR A 305 -71.14 -0.64 -9.18
CA THR A 305 -72.46 -1.16 -8.84
C THR A 305 -73.10 -0.22 -7.83
N THR A 306 -74.08 0.52 -8.32
CA THR A 306 -75.07 1.27 -7.55
C THR A 306 -75.96 0.32 -6.77
N THR A 307 -76.11 0.53 -5.46
CA THR A 307 -77.35 0.19 -4.74
C THR A 307 -77.65 1.28 -3.71
N SER A 308 -78.85 1.80 -3.83
CA SER A 308 -79.49 2.83 -3.00
C SER A 308 -80.02 2.24 -1.69
N ASP A 309 -79.99 3.04 -0.62
CA ASP A 309 -80.63 2.76 0.67
C ASP A 309 -82.14 2.51 0.55
N SER A 310 -82.59 1.34 1.02
CA SER A 310 -83.79 1.02 1.83
C SER A 310 -84.15 -0.47 1.73
#